data_AF-A0A1W2H4V9-F1
#
_entry.id   AF-A0A1W2H4V9-F1
#
_cell.length_a   1.000
_cell.length_b   1.000
_cell.length_c   1.000
_cell.angle_alpha   90.00
_cell.angle_beta   90.00
_cell.angle_gamma   90.00
#
_symmetry.space_group_name_H-M   'P 1'
#
loop_
_entity.id
_entity.type
_entity.pdbx_description
1 polymer ?
#
loop_
_entity_poly.entity_id
_entity_poly.type
_entity_poly.pdbx_seq_one_letter_code
_entity_poly.pdbx_strand_id
1 'polypeptide(L)' 'MKNFASILFIISFTVWGMNCLYIIFFMSNEDDFYLFGAFQTNKIVSVMAYAILSIFSFMFIKKNRTRKEGKN' A
#
# COMPACT_ATOMS: atom_id res chain seq x y z
N MET A 1 -20.06 -9.27 8.36
CA MET A 1 -19.33 -8.14 7.73
C MET A 1 -17.84 -8.02 8.11
N LYS A 2 -17.38 -8.47 9.29
CA LYS A 2 -15.96 -8.31 9.71
C LYS A 2 -14.93 -8.94 8.75
N ASN A 3 -15.25 -10.10 8.14
CA ASN A 3 -14.34 -10.79 7.21
C ASN A 3 -14.20 -10.05 5.86
N PHE A 4 -15.28 -9.43 5.39
CA PHE A 4 -15.29 -8.72 4.10
C PHE A 4 -14.36 -7.50 4.10
N ALA A 5 -14.40 -6.70 5.17
CA ALA A 5 -13.49 -5.57 5.33
C ALA A 5 -12.01 -6.00 5.40
N SER A 6 -11.71 -7.13 6.04
CA SER A 6 -10.35 -7.68 6.06
C SER A 6 -9.88 -8.17 4.69
N ILE A 7 -10.76 -8.78 3.90
CA ILE A 7 -10.45 -9.23 2.54
C ILE A 7 -10.17 -8.03 1.64
N LEU A 8 -11.03 -7.01 1.64
CA LEU A 8 -10.81 -5.77 0.89
C LEU A 8 -9.49 -5.10 1.26
N PHE A 9 -9.17 -5.08 2.55
CA PHE A 9 -7.92 -4.50 3.03
C PHE A 9 -6.69 -5.23 2.49
N ILE A 10 -6.69 -6.56 2.49
CA ILE A 10 -5.57 -7.37 1.98
C ILE A 10 -5.39 -7.11 0.48
N ILE A 11 -6.49 -7.09 -0.29
CA ILE A 11 -6.45 -6.83 -1.73
C ILE A 11 -5.84 -5.43 -1.99
N SER A 12 -6.31 -4.39 -1.30
CA SER A 12 -5.78 -3.03 -1.45
C SER A 12 -4.30 -2.94 -1.07
N PHE A 13 -3.89 -3.61 0.01
CA PHE A 13 -2.49 -3.65 0.44
C PHE A 13 -1.59 -4.30 -0.61
N THR A 14 -1.99 -5.43 -1.17
CA THR A 14 -1.24 -6.12 -2.22
C THR A 14 -1.14 -5.23 -3.46
N VAL A 15 -2.21 -4.54 -3.87
CA VAL A 15 -2.19 -3.62 -5.01
C VAL A 15 -1.21 -2.47 -4.77
N TRP A 16 -1.22 -1.84 -3.59
CA TRP A 16 -0.28 -0.76 -3.26
C TRP A 16 1.16 -1.23 -3.19
N GLY A 17 1.42 -2.38 -2.57
CA GLY A 17 2.75 -2.97 -2.50
C GLY A 17 3.30 -3.30 -3.89
N MET A 18 2.49 -3.91 -4.75
CA MET A 18 2.89 -4.24 -6.13
C MET A 18 3.15 -2.99 -6.97
N ASN A 19 2.34 -1.93 -6.83
CA ASN A 19 2.62 -0.65 -7.49
C ASN A 19 3.93 -0.03 -7.02
N CYS A 20 4.21 -0.06 -5.71
CA CYS A 20 5.47 0.42 -5.15
C CYS A 20 6.67 -0.30 -5.78
N LEU A 21 6.64 -1.64 -5.80
CA LEU A 21 7.70 -2.46 -6.38
C LEU A 21 7.83 -2.23 -7.89
N TYR A 22 6.71 -2.11 -8.60
CA TYR A 22 6.69 -1.82 -10.04
C TYR A 22 7.45 -0.52 -10.35
N ILE A 23 7.13 0.56 -9.63
CA ILE A 23 7.78 1.86 -9.84
C ILE A 23 9.28 1.77 -9.53
N ILE A 24 9.67 1.07 -8.47
CA ILE A 24 11.08 0.94 -8.07
C ILE A 24 11.90 0.19 -9.14
N PHE A 25 11.42 -0.98 -9.57
CA PHE A 25 12.21 -1.92 -10.38
C PHE A 25 12.07 -1.71 -11.89
N PHE A 26 10.94 -1.19 -12.37
CA PHE A 26 10.61 -1.23 -13.80
C PHE A 26 10.45 0.14 -14.45
N MET A 27 10.34 1.23 -13.69
CA MET A 27 10.22 2.58 -14.26
C MET A 27 11.55 3.34 -14.29
N SER A 28 11.76 4.09 -15.37
CA SER A 28 12.84 5.07 -15.49
C SER A 28 12.56 6.29 -14.60
N ASN A 29 13.60 7.08 -14.32
CA ASN A 29 13.45 8.32 -13.52
C ASN A 29 12.68 9.42 -14.27
N GLU A 30 12.60 9.32 -15.58
CA GLU A 30 11.93 10.30 -16.46
C GLU A 30 10.49 9.91 -16.77
N ASP A 31 10.05 8.72 -16.36
CA ASP A 31 8.68 8.27 -16.61
C ASP A 31 7.72 8.94 -15.64
N ASP A 32 6.66 9.52 -16.19
CA ASP A 32 5.55 10.06 -15.42
C ASP A 32 4.62 8.93 -14.95
N PHE A 33 4.23 8.98 -13.68
CA PHE A 33 3.35 7.97 -13.07
C PHE A 33 2.09 8.59 -12.50
N TYR A 34 0.94 7.93 -12.71
CA TYR A 34 -0.34 8.36 -12.17
C TYR A 34 -0.61 7.78 -10.78
N LEU A 35 -0.47 8.63 -9.76
CA LEU A 35 -0.85 8.32 -8.40
C LEU A 35 -2.38 8.29 -8.27
N PHE A 36 -2.90 7.22 -7.66
CA PHE A 36 -4.34 7.00 -7.47
C PHE A 36 -5.17 7.08 -8.77
N GLY A 37 -4.53 6.92 -9.93
CA GLY A 37 -5.17 7.00 -11.25
C GLY A 37 -5.55 8.41 -11.71
N ALA A 38 -5.12 9.48 -11.02
CA ALA A 38 -5.55 10.84 -11.34
C ALA A 38 -4.43 11.90 -11.30
N PHE A 39 -3.38 11.70 -10.51
CA PHE A 39 -2.33 12.70 -10.32
C PHE A 39 -1.01 12.23 -10.90
N GLN A 40 -0.57 12.89 -11.98
CA GLN A 40 0.75 12.65 -12.56
C GLN A 40 1.83 13.18 -11.62
N THR A 41 2.81 12.35 -11.31
CA THR A 41 3.88 12.73 -10.40
C THR A 41 5.17 11.99 -10.75
N ASN A 42 6.29 12.49 -10.24
CA ASN A 42 7.59 11.89 -10.49
C ASN A 42 7.74 10.56 -9.76
N LYS A 43 8.74 9.76 -10.18
CA LYS A 43 9.06 8.46 -9.59
C LYS A 43 9.23 8.51 -8.06
N ILE A 44 9.98 9.50 -7.56
CA ILE A 44 10.32 9.61 -6.13
C ILE A 44 9.06 9.81 -5.28
N VAL A 45 8.21 10.76 -5.66
CA VAL A 45 6.96 11.07 -4.97
C VAL A 45 6.02 9.87 -5.01
N SER A 46 5.96 9.16 -6.15
CA SER A 46 5.17 7.94 -6.27
C SER A 46 5.62 6.84 -5.31
N VAL A 47 6.93 6.55 -5.27
CA VAL A 47 7.50 5.55 -4.36
C VAL A 47 7.21 5.93 -2.91
N MET A 48 7.44 7.19 -2.53
CA MET A 48 7.17 7.65 -1.16
C MET A 48 5.70 7.47 -0.79
N ALA A 49 4.77 7.84 -1.66
CA ALA A 49 3.34 7.71 -1.40
C ALA A 49 2.90 6.25 -1.24
N TYR A 50 3.27 5.35 -2.16
CA TYR A 50 2.92 3.93 -2.05
C TYR A 50 3.63 3.22 -0.88
N ALA A 51 4.87 3.63 -0.55
CA ALA A 51 5.57 3.12 0.61
C ALA A 51 4.88 3.52 1.92
N ILE A 52 4.48 4.80 2.06
CA ILE A 52 3.75 5.30 3.23
C ILE A 52 2.44 4.53 3.41
N LEU A 53 1.65 4.38 2.34
CA LEU A 53 0.39 3.61 2.38
C LEU A 53 0.61 2.16 2.79
N SER A 54 1.67 1.53 2.29
CA SER A 54 2.04 0.16 2.65
C SER A 54 2.42 0.04 4.13
N ILE A 55 3.22 0.97 4.65
CA ILE A 55 3.63 0.98 6.07
C ILE A 55 2.41 1.19 6.99
N PHE A 56 1.58 2.20 6.70
CA PHE A 56 0.35 2.44 7.48
C PHE A 56 -0.56 1.21 7.47
N SER A 57 -0.68 0.56 6.32
CA SER A 57 -1.48 -0.64 6.19
C SER A 57 -0.93 -1.81 7.02
N PHE A 58 0.39 -2.01 6.97
CA PHE A 58 1.06 -3.04 7.77
C PHE A 58 0.92 -2.77 9.28
N MET A 59 1.08 -1.52 9.72
CA MET A 59 0.87 -1.14 11.12
C MET A 59 -0.56 -1.41 11.57
N PHE A 60 -1.55 -1.16 10.72
CA PHE A 60 -2.96 -1.45 11.00
C PHE A 60 -3.20 -2.96 11.14
N ILE A 61 -2.64 -3.79 10.25
CA ILE A 61 -2.69 -5.27 10.38
C ILE A 61 -2.07 -5.70 11.70
N LYS A 62 -0.85 -5.23 12.00
CA LYS A 62 -0.12 -5.59 13.21
C LYS A 62 -0.92 -5.24 14.48
N LYS A 63 -1.49 -4.03 14.53
CA LYS A 63 -2.34 -3.56 15.65
C LYS A 63 -3.62 -4.40 15.80
N ASN A 64 -4.21 -4.84 14.69
CA ASN A 64 -5.41 -5.69 14.73
C ASN A 64 -5.09 -7.13 15.16
N ARG A 65 -3.88 -7.63 14.89
CA ARG A 65 -3.42 -8.95 15.33
C ARG A 65 -3.16 -8.99 16.84
N THR A 66 -2.42 -8.02 17.37
CA THR A 66 -2.12 -7.95 18.82
C THR A 66 -3.39 -7.79 19.67
N ARG A 67 -4.41 -7.06 19.19
CA ARG A 67 -5.72 -6.96 19.85
C ARG A 67 -6.50 -8.28 19.91
N LYS A 68 -6.26 -9.21 18.99
CA LYS A 68 -6.89 -10.54 19.01
C LYS A 68 -6.17 -11.48 19.98
N GLU A 69 -4.86 -11.37 20.08
CA GLU A 69 -4.03 -12.22 20.95
C GLU A 69 -4.19 -11.85 22.44
N GLY A 70 -4.34 -10.56 22.80
CA GLY A 70 -4.58 -10.15 24.20
C GLY A 70 -6.02 -10.29 24.72
N LYS A 71 -6.90 -10.97 23.96
CA LYS A 71 -8.29 -11.27 24.35
C LYS A 71 -8.56 -12.77 24.53
N ASN A 72 -7.57 -13.62 24.28
CA ASN A 72 -7.56 -15.03 24.63
C ASN A 72 -6.73 -15.23 25.91
#